data_AF-A0A3D2U7P2-F1
#
_entry.id   AF-A0A3D2U7P2-F1
#
_cell.length_a   1.000
_cell.length_b   1.000
_cell.length_c   1.000
_cell.angle_alpha   90.00
_cell.angle_beta   90.00
_cell.angle_gamma   90.00
#
_symmetry.space_group_name_H-M   'P 1'
#
loop_
_entity.id
_entity.type
_entity.pdbx_description
1 polymer ?
#
loop_
_entity_poly.entity_id
_entity_poly.type
_entity_poly.pdbx_seq_one_letter_code
_entity_poly.pdbx_strand_id
1 'polypeptide(L)'
;MPGPRSLALPSDISHSRLASRRSLLGHVDTAFTAARDNASARTLQAHQDKALNLILSPECQAAFDLSKESAATHDRYGRFEMGQVLLMARRLVESGVRFVTANAVSNPKNTRLSSFQIWDTHFDHFRLYNETLLPEFDQSLSALLEDLQDRGLLSETLVIVMGEM
;
A
#
# COMPACT_ATOMS: atom_id res chain seq x y z
N MET A 1 10.03 -5.30 -3.10
CA MET A 1 9.68 -5.53 -1.68
C MET A 1 8.54 -6.54 -1.63
N PRO A 2 8.59 -7.60 -0.80
CA PRO A 2 7.40 -8.38 -0.51
C PRO A 2 6.33 -7.45 0.09
N GLY A 3 5.04 -7.78 -0.08
CA GLY A 3 3.93 -6.96 0.41
C GLY A 3 4.00 -6.64 1.92
N PRO A 4 3.14 -5.74 2.43
CA PRO A 4 3.18 -5.30 3.83
C PRO A 4 3.27 -6.49 4.78
N ARG A 5 4.30 -6.52 5.64
CA ARG A 5 4.49 -7.60 6.63
C ARG A 5 3.27 -7.79 7.53
N SER A 6 2.47 -6.73 7.72
CA SER A 6 1.20 -6.75 8.46
C SER A 6 0.08 -7.55 7.78
N LEU A 7 0.20 -7.83 6.47
CA LEU A 7 -0.77 -8.62 5.70
C LEU A 7 -0.30 -10.07 5.48
N ALA A 8 0.94 -10.39 5.87
CA ALA A 8 1.45 -11.76 5.84
C ALA A 8 1.03 -12.52 7.09
N LEU A 9 0.66 -13.79 6.93
CA LEU A 9 0.44 -14.68 8.07
C LEU A 9 1.77 -15.01 8.75
N PRO A 10 1.78 -15.18 10.09
CA PRO A 10 2.90 -15.79 10.79
C PRO A 10 3.27 -17.13 10.16
N SER A 11 4.57 -17.44 10.08
CA SER A 11 5.08 -18.62 9.37
C SER A 11 4.58 -19.96 9.93
N ASP A 12 4.14 -19.97 11.19
CA ASP A 12 3.57 -21.11 11.90
C ASP A 12 2.05 -21.27 11.69
N ILE A 13 1.39 -20.32 11.01
CA ILE A 13 -0.05 -20.31 10.78
C ILE A 13 -0.35 -20.45 9.28
N SER A 14 -0.85 -21.63 8.89
CA SER A 14 -1.37 -21.82 7.54
C SER A 14 -2.71 -21.09 7.33
N HIS A 15 -3.00 -20.72 6.08
CA HIS A 15 -4.31 -20.19 5.68
C HIS A 15 -5.47 -21.11 6.11
N SER A 16 -5.32 -22.43 5.93
CA SER A 16 -6.32 -23.42 6.35
C SER A 16 -6.54 -23.40 7.86
N ARG A 17 -5.48 -23.28 8.66
CA ARG A 17 -5.58 -23.20 10.13
C ARG A 17 -6.29 -21.94 10.58
N LEU A 18 -6.00 -20.80 9.95
CA LEU A 18 -6.67 -19.54 10.27
C LEU A 18 -8.16 -19.58 9.88
N ALA A 19 -8.48 -20.11 8.69
CA ALA A 19 -9.86 -20.28 8.23
C ALA A 19 -10.67 -21.17 9.18
N SER A 20 -10.10 -22.32 9.60
CA SER A 20 -10.74 -23.20 10.59
C SER A 20 -10.97 -22.53 11.94
N ARG A 21 -10.02 -21.71 12.41
CA ARG A 21 -10.18 -20.91 13.64
C ARG A 21 -11.31 -19.89 13.51
N ARG A 22 -11.42 -19.20 12.37
CA ARG A 22 -12.53 -18.25 12.12
C ARG A 22 -13.89 -18.96 12.11
N SER A 23 -13.97 -20.12 11.47
CA SER A 23 -15.21 -20.92 11.45
C SER A 23 -15.63 -21.35 12.85
N LEU A 24 -14.68 -21.86 13.67
CA LEU A 24 -14.96 -22.24 15.05
C LEU A 24 -15.40 -21.04 15.90
N LEU A 25 -14.72 -19.91 15.78
CA LEU A 25 -15.10 -18.68 16.48
C LEU A 25 -16.52 -18.25 16.07
N GLY A 26 -16.88 -18.31 14.79
CA GLY A 26 -18.22 -18.01 14.32
C GLY A 26 -19.30 -18.89 14.96
N HIS A 27 -19.03 -20.19 15.18
CA HIS A 27 -19.95 -21.08 15.89
C HIS A 27 -20.13 -20.69 17.37
N VAL A 28 -19.04 -20.32 18.05
CA VAL A 28 -19.08 -19.87 19.46
C VAL A 28 -19.80 -18.52 19.58
N ASP A 29 -19.47 -17.57 18.71
CA ASP A 29 -20.05 -16.24 18.71
C ASP A 29 -21.55 -16.29 18.45
N THR A 30 -22.01 -17.12 17.50
CA THR A 30 -23.45 -17.29 17.19
C THR A 30 -24.23 -17.78 18.41
N ALA A 31 -23.66 -18.72 19.18
CA ALA A 31 -24.29 -19.21 20.41
C ALA A 31 -24.37 -18.12 21.51
N PHE A 32 -23.41 -17.19 21.54
CA PHE A 32 -23.35 -16.09 22.51
C PHE A 32 -24.20 -14.87 22.11
N THR A 33 -24.25 -14.52 20.82
CA THR A 33 -25.00 -13.35 20.32
C THR A 33 -26.50 -13.59 20.26
N ALA A 34 -26.95 -14.84 20.05
CA ALA A 34 -28.37 -15.19 20.14
C ALA A 34 -29.00 -14.85 21.52
N ALA A 35 -28.17 -14.74 22.57
CA ALA A 35 -28.61 -14.41 23.92
C ALA A 35 -28.57 -12.90 24.25
N ARG A 36 -27.88 -12.06 23.47
CA ARG A 36 -27.71 -10.63 23.74
C ARG A 36 -27.54 -9.82 22.44
N ASP A 37 -28.55 -9.02 22.11
CA ASP A 37 -28.47 -8.02 21.05
C ASP A 37 -27.53 -6.87 21.48
N ASN A 38 -26.24 -6.96 21.11
CA ASN A 38 -25.22 -5.98 21.46
C ASN A 38 -24.61 -5.36 20.19
N ALA A 39 -24.93 -4.09 19.94
CA ALA A 39 -24.44 -3.36 18.77
C ALA A 39 -22.90 -3.30 18.71
N SER A 40 -22.22 -3.19 19.84
CA SER A 40 -20.75 -3.16 19.90
C SER A 40 -20.11 -4.48 19.44
N ALA A 41 -20.76 -5.61 19.75
CA ALA A 41 -20.30 -6.93 19.32
C ALA A 41 -20.39 -7.10 17.80
N ARG A 42 -21.48 -6.63 17.18
CA ARG A 42 -21.62 -6.61 15.71
C ARG A 42 -20.57 -5.74 15.04
N THR A 43 -20.30 -4.56 15.59
CA THR A 43 -19.27 -3.65 15.06
C THR A 43 -17.89 -4.31 15.12
N LEU A 44 -17.53 -4.93 16.25
CA LEU A 44 -16.26 -5.65 16.38
C LEU A 44 -16.16 -6.82 15.39
N GLN A 45 -17.22 -7.62 15.26
CA GLN A 45 -17.27 -8.72 14.30
C GLN A 45 -17.07 -8.24 12.87
N ALA A 46 -17.73 -7.15 12.47
CA ALA A 46 -17.57 -6.54 11.15
C ALA A 46 -16.13 -6.05 10.88
N HIS A 47 -15.44 -5.52 11.89
CA HIS A 47 -14.03 -5.15 11.76
C HIS A 47 -13.12 -6.38 11.61
N GLN A 48 -13.38 -7.44 12.36
CA GLN A 48 -12.64 -8.70 12.23
C GLN A 48 -12.85 -9.35 10.86
N ASP A 49 -14.08 -9.39 10.35
CA ASP A 49 -14.37 -9.92 9.01
C ASP A 49 -13.61 -9.16 7.94
N LYS A 50 -13.62 -7.82 8.00
CA LYS A 50 -12.86 -6.98 7.06
C LYS A 50 -11.36 -7.27 7.12
N ALA A 51 -10.78 -7.33 8.33
CA ALA A 51 -9.35 -7.61 8.50
C ALA A 51 -8.96 -9.00 7.96
N LEU A 52 -9.77 -10.03 8.26
CA LEU A 52 -9.53 -11.39 7.78
C LEU A 52 -9.66 -11.48 6.28
N ASN A 53 -10.64 -10.82 5.67
CA ASN A 53 -10.80 -10.78 4.23
C ASN A 53 -9.58 -10.14 3.55
N LEU A 54 -9.01 -9.08 4.12
CA LEU A 54 -7.80 -8.45 3.59
C LEU A 54 -6.57 -9.37 3.66
N ILE A 55 -6.40 -10.11 4.76
CA ILE A 55 -5.25 -11.00 4.97
C ILE A 55 -5.38 -12.27 4.11
N LEU A 56 -6.60 -12.80 4.00
CA LEU A 56 -6.88 -14.07 3.33
C LEU A 56 -7.12 -13.94 1.82
N SER A 57 -7.39 -12.73 1.29
CA SER A 57 -7.64 -12.50 -0.14
C SER A 57 -6.34 -12.67 -0.94
N PRO A 58 -6.27 -13.66 -1.87
CA PRO A 58 -5.14 -13.81 -2.77
C PRO A 58 -4.96 -12.60 -3.69
N GLU A 59 -6.05 -11.95 -4.07
CA GLU A 59 -6.06 -10.74 -4.91
C GLU A 59 -5.40 -9.57 -4.19
N CYS A 60 -5.76 -9.36 -2.91
CA CYS A 60 -5.13 -8.37 -2.05
C CYS A 60 -3.63 -8.62 -1.92
N GLN A 61 -3.23 -9.84 -1.59
CA GLN A 61 -1.80 -10.20 -1.49
C GLN A 61 -1.05 -9.98 -2.81
N ALA A 62 -1.67 -10.35 -3.93
CA ALA A 62 -1.07 -10.16 -5.25
C ALA A 62 -0.92 -8.68 -5.61
N ALA A 63 -1.87 -7.82 -5.24
CA ALA A 63 -1.80 -6.38 -5.47
C ALA A 63 -0.56 -5.77 -4.80
N PHE A 64 -0.27 -6.18 -3.56
CA PHE A 64 0.85 -5.68 -2.77
C PHE A 64 2.22 -6.33 -3.09
N ASP A 65 2.29 -7.32 -3.98
CA ASP A 65 3.53 -8.02 -4.28
C ASP A 65 4.31 -7.37 -5.43
N LEU A 66 5.21 -6.45 -5.08
CA LEU A 66 6.11 -5.79 -6.05
C LEU A 66 7.18 -6.72 -6.62
N SER A 67 7.40 -7.92 -6.05
CA SER A 67 8.37 -8.87 -6.61
C SER A 67 7.94 -9.45 -7.96
N LYS A 68 6.65 -9.32 -8.29
CA LYS A 68 6.07 -9.73 -9.58
C LYS A 68 6.39 -8.76 -10.72
N GLU A 69 6.93 -7.58 -10.42
CA GLU A 69 7.32 -6.59 -11.42
C GLU A 69 8.69 -6.89 -12.00
N SER A 70 8.87 -6.61 -13.29
CA SER A 70 10.14 -6.83 -13.97
C SER A 70 11.24 -5.91 -13.43
N ALA A 71 12.51 -6.32 -13.57
CA ALA A 71 13.64 -5.47 -13.21
C ALA A 71 13.61 -4.12 -13.96
N ALA A 72 13.24 -4.14 -15.24
CA ALA A 72 13.11 -2.94 -16.07
C ALA A 72 12.01 -2.00 -15.54
N THR A 73 10.90 -2.53 -15.05
CA THR A 73 9.84 -1.73 -14.42
C THR A 73 10.34 -1.07 -13.13
N HIS A 74 11.06 -1.82 -12.30
CA HIS A 74 11.71 -1.27 -11.11
C HIS A 74 12.71 -0.16 -11.44
N ASP A 75 13.48 -0.32 -12.52
CA ASP A 75 14.45 0.69 -12.97
C ASP A 75 13.76 1.94 -13.54
N ARG A 76 12.65 1.78 -14.28
CA ARG A 76 11.86 2.88 -14.84
C ARG A 76 11.31 3.79 -13.74
N TYR A 77 10.67 3.20 -12.72
CA TYR A 77 10.14 3.94 -11.57
C TYR A 77 11.22 4.47 -10.63
N GLY A 78 12.41 3.87 -10.65
CA GLY A 78 13.51 4.19 -9.76
C GLY A 78 13.57 3.27 -8.53
N ARG A 79 14.80 2.97 -8.12
CA ARG A 79 15.12 2.09 -6.97
C ARG A 79 15.26 2.87 -5.66
N PHE A 80 14.36 3.81 -5.45
CA PHE A 80 14.22 4.63 -4.25
C PHE A 80 12.78 4.55 -3.76
N GLU A 81 12.54 4.97 -2.53
CA GLU A 81 11.27 4.76 -1.84
C GLU A 81 10.07 5.37 -2.59
N MET A 82 10.20 6.59 -3.11
CA MET A 82 9.16 7.23 -3.92
C MET A 82 8.78 6.42 -5.17
N GLY A 83 9.76 5.89 -5.91
CA GLY A 83 9.51 5.03 -7.06
C GLY A 83 8.73 3.76 -6.70
N GLN A 84 9.09 3.15 -5.57
CA GLN A 84 8.41 1.94 -5.09
C GLN A 84 6.97 2.22 -4.59
N VAL A 85 6.74 3.38 -3.97
CA VAL A 85 5.40 3.83 -3.56
C VAL A 85 4.49 4.06 -4.77
N LEU A 86 4.98 4.74 -5.81
CA LEU A 86 4.19 5.01 -7.02
C LEU A 86 3.98 3.73 -7.85
N LEU A 87 4.95 2.82 -7.89
CA LEU A 87 4.76 1.49 -8.49
C LEU A 87 3.70 0.67 -7.75
N MET A 88 3.70 0.73 -6.41
CA MET A 88 2.63 0.13 -5.60
C MET A 88 1.27 0.75 -5.92
N ALA A 89 1.21 2.07 -6.03
CA ALA A 89 -0.02 2.78 -6.36
C ALA A 89 -0.58 2.30 -7.72
N ARG A 90 0.28 2.13 -8.74
CA ARG A 90 -0.13 1.56 -10.02
C ARG A 90 -0.76 0.18 -9.88
N ARG A 91 -0.13 -0.73 -9.13
CA ARG A 91 -0.66 -2.09 -8.92
C ARG A 91 -1.99 -2.09 -8.17
N LEU A 92 -2.18 -1.17 -7.21
CA LEU A 92 -3.44 -1.02 -6.50
C LEU A 92 -4.56 -0.54 -7.44
N VAL A 93 -4.28 0.44 -8.29
CA VAL A 93 -5.22 0.91 -9.33
C VAL A 93 -5.57 -0.24 -10.28
N GLU A 94 -4.56 -0.95 -10.79
CA GLU A 94 -4.73 -2.13 -11.67
C GLU A 94 -5.55 -3.25 -11.00
N SER A 95 -5.50 -3.36 -9.67
CA SER A 95 -6.28 -4.33 -8.90
C SER A 95 -7.69 -3.83 -8.54
N GLY A 96 -8.11 -2.67 -9.06
CA GLY A 96 -9.46 -2.12 -8.88
C GLY A 96 -9.66 -1.28 -7.62
N VAL A 97 -8.58 -0.85 -6.94
CA VAL A 97 -8.68 0.04 -5.78
C VAL A 97 -9.11 1.43 -6.27
N ARG A 98 -10.27 1.90 -5.79
CA ARG A 98 -10.91 3.15 -6.26
C ARG A 98 -10.29 4.43 -5.71
N PHE A 99 -9.52 4.33 -4.64
CA PHE A 99 -8.90 5.49 -3.99
C PHE A 99 -7.55 5.08 -3.40
N VAL A 100 -6.49 5.69 -3.91
CA VAL A 100 -5.11 5.41 -3.51
C VAL A 100 -4.46 6.71 -3.08
N THR A 101 -3.99 6.76 -1.83
CA THR A 101 -3.12 7.83 -1.35
C THR A 101 -1.68 7.32 -1.38
N ALA A 102 -0.87 7.94 -2.24
CA ALA A 102 0.57 7.71 -2.27
C ALA A 102 1.26 8.82 -1.50
N ASN A 103 1.72 8.50 -0.29
CA ASN A 103 2.67 9.36 0.42
C ASN A 103 4.07 8.83 0.12
N ALA A 104 4.75 9.50 -0.80
CA ALA A 104 6.08 9.15 -1.21
C ALA A 104 7.08 10.04 -0.47
N VAL A 105 7.96 9.41 0.29
CA VAL A 105 9.07 10.11 0.94
C VAL A 105 10.35 9.52 0.39
N SER A 106 11.22 10.36 -0.14
CA SER A 106 12.58 9.94 -0.50
C SER A 106 13.50 10.21 0.67
N ASN A 107 14.43 9.31 0.98
CA ASN A 107 15.44 9.56 2.01
C ASN A 107 16.81 9.80 1.36
N PRO A 108 17.21 11.06 1.11
CA PRO A 108 18.48 11.39 0.50
C PRO A 108 19.63 10.88 1.38
N LYS A 109 20.57 10.19 0.73
CA LYS A 109 21.81 9.76 1.36
C LYS A 109 22.52 10.97 1.98
N ASN A 110 23.17 10.75 3.12
CA ASN A 110 23.91 11.77 3.88
C ASN A 110 23.07 12.90 4.50
N THR A 111 21.78 12.70 4.67
CA THR A 111 20.96 13.60 5.50
C THR A 111 20.76 13.01 6.90
N ARG A 112 20.65 13.87 7.93
CA ARG A 112 20.22 13.46 9.28
C ARG A 112 18.69 13.44 9.42
N LEU A 113 17.98 13.59 8.31
CA LEU A 113 16.53 13.63 8.31
C LEU A 113 16.00 12.26 8.71
N SER A 114 15.01 12.28 9.60
CA SER A 114 14.16 11.12 9.81
C SER A 114 13.42 10.80 8.50
N SER A 115 13.14 9.51 8.24
CA SER A 115 12.25 9.07 7.16
C SER A 115 10.87 9.77 7.17
N PHE A 116 10.50 10.43 8.26
CA PHE A 116 9.25 11.17 8.42
C PHE A 116 9.36 12.69 8.20
N GLN A 117 10.56 13.22 7.93
CA GLN A 117 10.84 14.66 7.86
C GLN A 117 11.36 15.15 6.51
N ILE A 118 11.41 14.31 5.46
CA ILE A 118 12.09 14.73 4.22
C ILE A 118 11.29 15.73 3.36
N TRP A 119 10.02 15.97 3.67
CA TRP A 119 9.28 17.10 3.10
C TRP A 119 9.70 18.44 3.72
N ASP A 120 10.17 18.42 4.97
CA ASP A 120 10.65 19.57 5.76
C ASP A 120 12.15 19.82 5.51
N THR A 121 12.45 20.46 4.38
CA THR A 121 13.82 20.63 3.86
C THR A 121 14.50 21.95 4.24
N HIS A 122 14.02 22.64 5.28
CA HIS A 122 14.47 23.99 5.65
C HIS A 122 15.99 24.14 5.84
N PHE A 123 16.70 23.06 6.19
CA PHE A 123 18.14 23.09 6.40
C PHE A 123 18.98 23.15 5.11
N ASP A 124 18.45 22.69 3.96
CA ASP A 124 19.20 22.59 2.70
C ASP A 124 18.28 22.43 1.47
N HIS A 125 17.23 23.26 1.43
CA HIS A 125 16.10 23.12 0.52
C HIS A 125 16.49 23.01 -0.96
N PHE A 126 17.22 24.01 -1.48
CA PHE A 126 17.53 24.09 -2.91
C PHE A 126 18.37 22.92 -3.40
N ARG A 127 19.35 22.49 -2.62
CA ARG A 127 20.20 21.36 -2.98
C ARG A 127 19.41 20.06 -2.98
N LEU A 128 18.64 19.80 -1.92
CA LEU A 128 17.83 18.58 -1.80
C LEU A 128 16.77 18.47 -2.90
N TYR A 129 16.10 19.58 -3.22
CA TYR A 129 15.11 19.61 -4.29
C TYR A 129 15.75 19.30 -5.65
N ASN A 130 16.83 20.01 -6.00
CA ASN A 130 17.46 19.87 -7.31
C ASN A 130 18.17 18.53 -7.49
N GLU A 131 18.83 18.01 -6.45
CA GLU A 131 19.68 16.82 -6.55
C GLU A 131 18.96 15.52 -6.21
N THR A 132 17.81 15.56 -5.55
CA THR A 132 17.13 14.35 -5.06
C THR A 132 15.62 14.39 -5.25
N LEU A 133 14.91 15.31 -4.61
CA LEU A 133 13.45 15.22 -4.52
C LEU A 133 12.76 15.42 -5.87
N LEU A 134 13.14 16.45 -6.63
CA LEU A 134 12.55 16.69 -7.95
C LEU A 134 12.95 15.62 -8.97
N PRO A 135 14.23 15.20 -9.09
CA PRO A 135 14.60 14.11 -10.01
C PRO A 135 13.88 12.79 -9.72
N GLU A 136 13.80 12.39 -8.45
CA GLU A 136 13.10 11.16 -8.07
C GLU A 136 11.60 11.27 -8.34
N PHE A 137 11.00 12.44 -8.10
CA PHE A 137 9.58 12.70 -8.35
C PHE A 137 9.26 12.67 -9.84
N ASP A 138 10.05 13.38 -10.65
CA ASP A 138 9.89 13.44 -12.10
C ASP A 138 9.99 12.06 -12.75
N GLN A 139 11.02 11.29 -12.38
CA GLN A 139 11.20 9.92 -12.88
C GLN A 139 10.00 9.02 -12.52
N SER A 140 9.61 9.02 -11.25
CA SER A 140 8.61 8.08 -10.75
C SER A 140 7.18 8.45 -11.17
N LEU A 141 6.84 9.74 -11.20
CA LEU A 141 5.54 10.21 -11.67
C LEU A 141 5.38 10.01 -13.18
N SER A 142 6.41 10.31 -13.96
CA SER A 142 6.37 10.07 -15.42
C SER A 142 6.15 8.59 -15.71
N ALA A 143 6.89 7.70 -15.02
CA ALA A 143 6.71 6.26 -15.13
C ALA A 143 5.27 5.83 -14.77
N LEU A 144 4.67 6.39 -13.71
CA LEU A 144 3.29 6.10 -13.33
C LEU A 144 2.30 6.51 -14.42
N LEU A 145 2.39 7.74 -14.92
CA LEU A 145 1.47 8.27 -15.93
C LEU A 145 1.55 7.45 -17.22
N GLU A 146 2.76 7.13 -17.66
CA GLU A 146 2.97 6.29 -18.84
C GLU A 146 2.46 4.86 -18.63
N ASP A 147 2.74 4.21 -17.50
CA ASP A 147 2.21 2.87 -17.21
C ASP A 147 0.67 2.87 -17.18
N LEU A 148 0.04 3.88 -16.57
CA LEU A 148 -1.42 4.00 -16.55
C LEU A 148 -1.97 4.22 -17.97
N GLN A 149 -1.29 5.00 -18.80
CA GLN A 149 -1.66 5.24 -20.18
C GLN A 149 -1.53 3.96 -21.03
N ASP A 150 -0.40 3.27 -20.96
CA ASP A 150 -0.10 2.05 -21.70
C ASP A 150 -1.09 0.91 -21.36
N ARG A 151 -1.62 0.92 -20.13
CA ARG A 151 -2.61 -0.04 -19.64
C ARG A 151 -4.05 0.39 -19.86
N GLY A 152 -4.29 1.58 -20.42
CA GLY A 152 -5.62 2.17 -20.62
C GLY A 152 -6.29 2.69 -19.34
N LEU A 153 -5.64 2.57 -18.19
CA LEU A 153 -6.15 2.96 -16.87
C LEU A 153 -6.22 4.48 -16.68
N LEU A 154 -5.36 5.25 -17.37
CA LEU A 154 -5.32 6.71 -17.23
C LEU A 154 -6.63 7.37 -17.70
N SER A 155 -7.35 6.74 -18.63
CA SER A 155 -8.63 7.24 -19.13
C SER A 155 -9.76 7.23 -18.08
N GLU A 156 -9.63 6.42 -17.04
CA GLU A 156 -10.59 6.24 -15.95
C GLU A 156 -10.03 6.64 -14.57
N THR A 157 -8.77 7.09 -14.51
CA THR A 157 -8.07 7.42 -13.27
C THR A 157 -7.70 8.89 -13.23
N LEU A 158 -8.21 9.63 -12.23
CA LEU A 158 -7.75 10.99 -11.94
C LEU A 158 -6.50 10.94 -11.07
N VAL A 159 -5.39 11.45 -11.58
CA VAL A 159 -4.14 11.62 -10.83
C VAL A 159 -4.06 13.05 -10.31
N ILE A 160 -3.92 13.21 -9.00
CA ILE A 160 -3.78 14.52 -8.35
C ILE A 160 -2.44 14.56 -7.61
N VAL A 161 -1.62 15.55 -7.95
CA VAL A 161 -0.39 15.88 -7.22
C VAL A 161 -0.67 17.14 -6.42
N MET A 162 -0.40 17.11 -5.12
CA MET A 162 -0.58 18.24 -4.21
C MET A 162 0.62 18.36 -3.29
N GLY A 163 0.98 19.60 -2.94
CA GLY A 163 1.93 19.95 -1.90
C GLY A 163 1.30 20.88 -0.85
N GLU A 164 2.06 21.20 0.19
CA GLU A 164 1.69 22.28 1.12
C GLU A 164 1.91 23.66 0.50
N MET A 165 1.20 24.67 1.03
CA MET A 165 1.22 26.06 0.55
C MET A 165 2.09 26.92 1.46
#